data_AF-A0A3S3UER8-F1
#
_entry.id   AF-A0A3S3UER8-F1
#
_cell.length_a   1.000
_cell.length_b   1.000
_cell.length_c   1.000
_cell.angle_alpha   90.00
_cell.angle_beta   90.00
_cell.angle_gamma   90.00
#
_symmetry.space_group_name_H-M   'P 1'
#
loop_
_entity.id
_entity.type
_entity.pdbx_description
1 polymer ?
#
loop_
_entity_poly.entity_id
_entity_poly.type
_entity_poly.pdbx_seq_one_letter_code
_entity_poly.pdbx_strand_id
1 'polypeptide(L)' 'MSNDFSPKILGFLCNWCCYAAADAAGVSRFQYPPNLRTIRVMCTGRVDPAFILRGFIEGADGIFTGG' A
#
# COMPACT_ATOMS: atom_id res chain seq x y z
N MET A 1 1.98 18.30 -24.16
CA MET A 1 1.92 18.19 -22.69
C MET A 1 1.93 16.72 -22.36
N SER A 2 3.07 16.19 -21.90
CA SER A 2 3.11 14.81 -21.40
C SER A 2 2.21 14.75 -20.17
N ASN A 3 1.10 14.01 -20.26
CA ASN A 3 0.34 13.63 -19.08
C ASN A 3 1.24 12.69 -18.27
N ASP A 4 1.99 13.23 -17.31
CA ASP A 4 2.80 12.40 -16.41
C ASP A 4 1.86 11.58 -15.53
N PHE A 5 1.65 10.33 -15.93
CA PHE A 5 0.83 9.37 -15.21
C PHE A 5 1.51 9.03 -13.87
N SER A 6 0.86 9.37 -12.77
CA SER A 6 1.27 8.98 -11.42
C SER A 6 0.30 7.90 -10.92
N PRO A 7 0.74 6.62 -10.81
CA PRO A 7 -0.16 5.53 -10.44
C PRO A 7 -0.64 5.70 -9.01
N LYS A 8 -1.90 5.36 -8.74
CA LYS A 8 -2.47 5.32 -7.38
C LYS A 8 -2.36 3.90 -6.84
N ILE A 9 -1.44 3.69 -5.90
CA ILE A 9 -1.20 2.36 -5.32
C ILE A 9 -1.83 2.29 -3.93
N LEU A 10 -2.69 1.29 -3.70
CA LEU A 10 -3.27 1.00 -2.40
C LEU A 10 -2.51 -0.16 -1.73
N GLY A 11 -1.99 0.04 -0.53
CA GLY A 11 -1.21 -0.96 0.21
C GLY A 11 -1.95 -1.50 1.42
N PHE A 12 -2.05 -2.82 1.58
CA PHE A 12 -2.48 -3.45 2.84
C PHE A 12 -1.25 -3.98 3.58
N LEU A 13 -0.99 -3.44 4.77
CA LEU A 13 0.19 -3.79 5.56
C LEU A 13 -0.22 -4.40 6.89
N CYS A 14 0.37 -5.55 7.23
CA CYS A 14 0.20 -6.11 8.56
C CYS A 14 0.86 -5.23 9.62
N ASN A 15 0.25 -5.19 10.80
CA ASN A 15 0.73 -4.36 11.91
C ASN A 15 2.11 -4.79 12.44
N TRP A 16 2.42 -6.09 12.38
CA TRP A 16 3.56 -6.65 13.10
C TRP A 16 4.88 -6.60 12.32
N CYS A 17 4.85 -6.94 11.03
CA CYS A 17 6.06 -7.04 10.20
C CYS A 17 6.13 -5.88 9.22
N CYS A 18 5.21 -5.81 8.26
CA CYS A 18 5.35 -4.93 7.12
C CYS A 18 5.10 -3.44 7.48
N TYR A 19 4.13 -3.14 8.34
CA TYR A 19 3.92 -1.77 8.81
C TYR A 19 5.11 -1.29 9.66
N ALA A 20 5.66 -2.16 10.53
CA ALA A 20 6.87 -1.84 11.29
C ALA A 20 8.08 -1.61 10.39
N ALA A 21 8.24 -2.38 9.31
CA ALA A 21 9.29 -2.15 8.31
C ALA A 21 9.09 -0.83 7.55
N ALA A 22 7.85 -0.46 7.24
CA ALA A 22 7.53 0.84 6.65
C ALA A 22 7.89 2.01 7.59
N ASP A 23 7.58 1.87 8.88
CA ASP A 23 7.99 2.84 9.91
C ASP A 23 9.52 2.92 10.02
N ALA A 24 10.21 1.78 10.01
CA ALA A 24 11.67 1.72 10.02
C ALA A 24 12.29 2.39 8.79
N ALA A 25 11.72 2.21 7.60
CA ALA A 25 12.15 2.89 6.39
C ALA A 25 12.01 4.42 6.52
N GLY A 26 10.95 4.89 7.18
CA GLY A 26 10.75 6.29 7.53
C GLY A 26 11.82 6.82 8.50
N VAL A 27 12.11 6.08 9.57
CA VAL A 27 13.17 6.42 10.54
C VAL A 27 14.54 6.49 9.87
N SER A 28 14.84 5.54 8.97
CA SER A 28 16.08 5.48 8.17
C SER A 28 16.11 6.47 7.00
N ARG A 29 15.05 7.26 6.80
CA ARG A 29 14.92 8.28 5.74
C ARG A 29 15.05 7.72 4.32
N PHE A 30 14.68 6.47 4.10
CA PHE A 30 14.66 5.90 2.76
C PHE A 30 13.58 6.60 1.92
N GLN A 31 14.01 7.22 0.82
CA GLN A 31 13.10 7.89 -0.10
C GLN A 31 12.46 6.88 -1.04
N TYR A 32 11.16 7.01 -1.22
CA TYR A 32 10.38 6.22 -2.16
C TYR A 32 9.33 7.12 -2.82
N PRO A 33 8.77 6.74 -3.97
CA PRO A 33 7.75 7.54 -4.64
C PRO A 33 6.49 7.70 -3.76
N PRO A 34 5.84 8.88 -3.73
CA PRO A 34 4.70 9.15 -2.84
C PRO A 34 3.37 8.61 -3.37
N ASN A 35 3.40 7.57 -4.21
CA ASN A 35 2.25 7.00 -4.90
C ASN A 35 1.53 5.90 -4.11
N LEU A 36 2.14 5.41 -3.02
CA LEU A 36 1.59 4.37 -2.15
C LEU A 36 0.80 4.98 -0.97
N ARG A 37 -0.45 4.53 -0.80
CA ARG A 37 -1.28 4.84 0.38
C ARG A 37 -1.58 3.57 1.14
N THR A 38 -1.22 3.54 2.43
CA THR A 38 -1.25 2.31 3.23
C THR A 38 -2.49 2.24 4.13
N ILE A 39 -3.07 1.04 4.21
CA ILE A 39 -4.13 0.65 5.13
C ILE A 39 -3.52 -0.38 6.08
N ARG A 40 -3.57 -0.08 7.37
CA ARG A 40 -3.10 -0.99 8.42
C ARG A 40 -4.14 -2.06 8.72
N VAL A 41 -3.71 -3.32 8.70
CA VAL A 41 -4.48 -4.47 9.19
C VAL A 41 -3.69 -5.20 10.27
N MET A 42 -4.35 -5.92 11.18
CA MET A 42 -3.61 -6.63 12.25
C MET A 42 -2.75 -7.79 11.72
N CYS A 43 -3.21 -8.47 10.68
CA CYS A 43 -2.49 -9.55 10.00
C CYS A 43 -2.92 -9.57 8.52
N THR A 44 -2.06 -10.03 7.62
CA THR A 44 -2.43 -10.25 6.20
C THR A 44 -3.56 -11.24 6.03
N GLY A 45 -3.77 -12.15 6.98
CA GLY A 45 -4.95 -13.02 6.98
C GLY A 45 -6.29 -12.27 7.06
N ARG A 46 -6.29 -10.97 7.37
CA ARG A 46 -7.49 -10.11 7.32
C ARG A 46 -7.82 -9.64 5.90
N VAL A 47 -6.87 -9.70 4.96
CA VAL A 47 -7.04 -9.21 3.59
C VAL A 47 -7.88 -10.19 2.81
N ASP A 48 -9.13 -9.80 2.57
CA ASP A 48 -10.08 -10.56 1.75
C ASP A 48 -9.97 -10.14 0.28
N PRO A 49 -10.12 -11.06 -0.70
CA PRO A 49 -10.15 -10.71 -2.12
C PRO A 49 -11.15 -9.61 -2.47
N ALA A 50 -12.27 -9.47 -1.76
CA ALA A 50 -13.24 -8.41 -1.96
C ALA A 50 -12.64 -7.01 -1.71
N PHE A 51 -11.68 -6.86 -0.80
CA PHE A 51 -10.99 -5.58 -0.56
C PHE A 51 -10.10 -5.21 -1.75
N ILE A 52 -9.43 -6.20 -2.34
CA ILE A 52 -8.60 -6.02 -3.53
C ILE A 52 -9.48 -5.60 -4.71
N LEU A 53 -10.56 -6.34 -4.97
CA LEU A 53 -11.51 -6.02 -6.04
C LEU A 53 -12.15 -4.63 -5.84
N ARG A 54 -12.53 -4.29 -4.61
CA ARG A 54 -13.07 -2.95 -4.31
C ARG A 54 -12.03 -1.87 -4.58
N GLY A 55 -10.77 -2.08 -4.23
CA GLY A 55 -9.68 -1.14 -4.51
C GLY A 55 -9.55 -0.82 -6.00
N PHE A 56 -9.62 -1.83 -6.87
CA PHE A 56 -9.61 -1.62 -8.32
C PHE A 56 -10.87 -0.89 -8.82
N ILE A 57 -12.05 -1.23 -8.30
CA ILE A 57 -13.32 -0.55 -8.66
C ILE A 57 -13.28 0.95 -8.27
N GLU A 58 -12.64 1.29 -7.16
CA GLU A 58 -12.48 2.68 -6.69
C GLU A 58 -11.37 3.45 -7.44
N GLY A 59 -10.71 2.82 -8.41
CA GLY A 59 -9.73 3.46 -9.28
C GLY A 59 -8.29 3.44 -8.74
N ALA A 60 -7.91 2.40 -7.97
CA ALA A 60 -6.51 2.10 -7.75
C ALA A 60 -5.87 1.51 -9.03
N ASP A 61 -4.70 2.01 -9.40
CA ASP A 61 -3.91 1.50 -10.54
C ASP A 61 -3.08 0.26 -10.15
N GLY A 62 -2.88 0.06 -8.85
CA GLY A 62 -2.17 -1.09 -8.30
C GLY A 62 -2.52 -1.36 -6.84
N ILE A 63 -2.37 -2.62 -6.43
CA ILE A 63 -2.61 -3.06 -5.05
C ILE A 63 -1.37 -3.81 -4.56
N PHE A 64 -0.88 -3.40 -3.39
CA PHE A 64 0.23 -4.02 -2.70
C PHE A 64 -0.28 -4.67 -1.42
N THR A 65 0.23 -5.85 -1.06
CA THR A 65 -0.09 -6.51 0.21
C THR A 65 1.20 -7.05 0.82
N GLY A 66 1.47 -6.66 2.07
CA GLY A 66 2.67 -7.01 2.80
C GLY A 66 2.35 -7.54 4.19
N GLY A 67 2.93 -8.70 4.53
CA GLY A 67 2.72 -9.43 5.78
C GLY A 67 3.95 -9.57 6.63
#